data_AF-A0A7Y5TM33-F1
#
_entry.id   AF-A0A7Y5TM33-F1
#
_cell.length_a   1.000
_cell.length_b   1.000
_cell.length_c   1.000
_cell.angle_alpha   90.00
_cell.angle_beta   90.00
_cell.angle_gamma   90.00
#
_symmetry.space_group_name_H-M   'P 1'
#
loop_
_entity.id
_entity.type
_entity.pdbx_description
1 polymer ?
#
loop_
_entity_poly.entity_id
_entity_poly.type
_entity_poly.pdbx_seq_one_letter_code
_entity_poly.pdbx_strand_id
1 'polypeptide(L)' 'MAFKAAVATIIGKTIKHVVVKEGDSSPRSQVFLVFTDDTYYEFYSTHGAIAGAGAEDIGGIEAVRRYLPEQRIVYER' A
#
# COMPACT_ATOMS: atom_id res chain seq x y z
N MET A 1 14.93 4.10 9.14
CA MET A 1 14.90 5.52 8.72
C MET A 1 14.06 5.74 7.47
N ALA A 2 14.16 4.89 6.43
CA ALA A 2 13.43 5.06 5.16
C ALA A 2 11.90 5.18 5.30
N PHE A 3 11.24 4.30 6.06
CA PHE A 3 9.80 4.33 6.27
C PHE A 3 9.27 5.69 6.79
N LYS A 4 9.96 6.30 7.78
CA LYS A 4 9.52 7.58 8.35
C LYS A 4 9.60 8.72 7.34
N ALA A 5 10.60 8.70 6.46
CA ALA A 5 10.74 9.69 5.39
C ALA A 5 9.67 9.48 4.29
N ALA A 6 9.38 8.23 3.94
CA ALA A 6 8.38 7.89 2.93
C ALA A 6 6.96 8.23 3.39
N VAL A 7 6.60 7.97 4.65
CA VAL A 7 5.29 8.37 5.19
C VAL A 7 5.12 9.90 5.22
N ALA A 8 6.21 10.67 5.27
CA ALA A 8 6.09 12.13 5.21
C ALA A 8 5.59 12.62 3.84
N THR A 9 5.83 11.88 2.76
CA THR A 9 5.46 12.29 1.40
C THR A 9 3.98 12.13 1.10
N ILE A 10 3.28 11.31 1.89
CA ILE A 10 1.82 11.12 1.77
C ILE A 10 1.00 12.15 2.58
N ILE A 11 1.64 12.99 3.40
CA ILE A 11 0.95 14.00 4.20
C ILE A 11 0.31 15.06 3.29
N GLY A 12 -0.98 15.31 3.50
CA GLY A 12 -1.75 16.30 2.72
C GLY A 12 -2.23 15.79 1.37
N LYS A 13 -1.87 14.56 0.96
CA LYS A 13 -2.44 13.92 -0.21
C LYS A 13 -3.90 13.52 0.04
N THR A 14 -4.69 13.54 -1.02
CA THR A 14 -6.08 13.07 -0.98
C THR A 14 -6.12 11.61 -1.39
N ILE A 15 -6.66 10.76 -0.52
CA ILE A 15 -6.89 9.35 -0.81
C ILE A 15 -8.05 9.24 -1.80
N LYS A 16 -7.78 8.64 -2.96
CA LYS A 16 -8.75 8.30 -4.00
C LYS A 16 -9.31 6.88 -3.80
N HIS A 17 -8.45 5.92 -3.46
CA HIS A 17 -8.85 4.57 -3.10
C HIS A 17 -8.07 3.99 -1.93
N VAL A 18 -8.67 3.05 -1.22
CA VAL A 18 -8.03 2.18 -0.23
C VAL A 18 -8.22 0.73 -0.66
N VAL A 19 -7.13 -0.02 -0.75
CA VAL A 19 -7.15 -1.45 -1.10
C VAL A 19 -6.51 -2.25 0.02
N VAL A 20 -7.17 -3.31 0.47
CA VAL A 20 -6.61 -4.26 1.44
C VAL A 20 -6.41 -5.60 0.75
N LYS A 21 -5.19 -6.14 0.86
CA LYS A 21 -4.83 -7.46 0.37
C LYS A 21 -4.41 -8.38 1.51
N GLU A 22 -4.78 -9.64 1.40
CA GLU A 22 -4.39 -10.69 2.35
C GLU A 22 -3.87 -11.93 1.62
N GLY A 23 -2.93 -12.64 2.25
CA GLY A 23 -2.37 -13.89 1.73
C GLY A 23 -1.71 -14.73 2.82
N ASP A 24 -1.37 -15.97 2.47
CA ASP A 24 -0.74 -16.91 3.41
C ASP A 24 0.78 -16.69 3.57
N SER A 25 1.41 -16.04 2.58
CA SER A 25 2.82 -15.67 2.56
C SER A 25 3.06 -14.30 3.22
N SER A 26 4.30 -14.04 3.62
CA SER A 26 4.70 -12.70 4.09
C SER A 26 4.79 -11.74 2.89
N PRO A 27 4.24 -10.51 2.97
CA PRO A 27 3.43 -9.97 4.08
C PRO A 27 2.00 -10.53 4.10
N ARG A 28 1.49 -10.95 5.26
CA ARG A 28 0.15 -11.58 5.36
C ARG A 28 -1.00 -10.62 5.10
N SER A 29 -0.78 -9.34 5.34
CA SER A 29 -1.76 -8.28 5.15
C SER A 29 -1.07 -7.04 4.63
N GLN A 30 -1.66 -6.41 3.63
CA GLN A 30 -1.20 -5.17 3.02
C GLN A 30 -2.37 -4.18 2.93
N VAL A 31 -2.08 -2.91 3.14
CA VAL A 31 -3.01 -1.79 2.94
C VAL A 31 -2.36 -0.82 1.98
N PHE A 32 -3.00 -0.58 0.85
CA PHE A 32 -2.59 0.40 -0.14
C PHE A 32 -3.46 1.63 -0.03
N LEU A 33 -2.81 2.80 0.04
CA LEU A 33 -3.46 4.09 -0.17
C LEU A 33 -3.15 4.53 -1.59
N VAL A 34 -4.18 4.68 -2.42
CA VAL A 34 -4.07 5.23 -3.77
C VAL A 34 -4.53 6.68 -3.71
N PHE A 35 -3.72 7.60 -4.24
CA PHE A 35 -3.97 9.03 -4.15
C PHE A 35 -4.57 9.60 -5.45
N THR A 36 -5.09 10.81 -5.37
CA THR A 36 -5.71 11.51 -6.52
C THR A 36 -4.71 11.91 -7.61
N ASP A 37 -3.40 11.89 -7.32
CA ASP A 37 -2.30 12.12 -8.26
C ASP A 37 -1.81 10.84 -8.96
N ASP A 38 -2.58 9.75 -8.87
CA ASP A 38 -2.28 8.41 -9.40
C ASP A 38 -0.98 7.77 -8.86
N THR A 39 -0.50 8.25 -7.71
CA THR A 39 0.49 7.53 -6.89
C THR A 39 -0.18 6.61 -5.87
N TYR A 40 0.58 5.67 -5.31
CA TYR A 40 0.13 4.80 -4.23
C TYR A 40 1.23 4.53 -3.21
N TYR A 41 0.83 4.16 -1.99
CA TYR A 41 1.74 3.79 -0.90
C TYR A 41 1.27 2.53 -0.18
N GLU A 42 2.20 1.63 0.12
CA GLU A 42 1.94 0.34 0.78
C GLU A 42 2.31 0.41 2.27
N PHE A 43 1.36 0.04 3.12
CA PHE A 43 1.62 -0.46 4.48
C PHE A 43 1.46 -1.97 4.48
N TYR A 44 2.31 -2.68 5.23
CA TYR A 44 2.24 -4.13 5.30
C TYR A 44 2.64 -4.66 6.67
N SER A 45 2.17 -5.86 6.99
CA SER A 45 2.54 -6.55 8.22
C SER A 45 3.86 -7.29 8.06
N THR A 46 4.77 -7.11 9.03
CA THR A 46 6.01 -7.88 9.13
C THR A 46 6.36 -8.11 10.60
N HIS A 47 6.64 -9.36 10.99
CA HIS A 47 7.02 -9.75 12.36
C HIS A 47 6.11 -9.18 13.48
N GLY A 48 4.81 -9.08 13.24
CA GLY A 48 3.84 -8.52 14.20
C GLY A 48 3.84 -6.99 14.32
N ALA A 49 4.58 -6.29 13.46
CA ALA A 49 4.62 -4.84 13.36
C ALA A 49 4.03 -4.35 12.02
N ILE A 50 3.59 -3.09 12.01
CA ILE A 50 3.26 -2.37 10.78
C ILE A 50 4.55 -1.78 10.22
N ALA A 51 4.83 -2.10 8.96
CA ALA A 51 5.85 -1.45 8.15
C ALA A 51 5.20 -0.75 6.96
N GLY A 52 6.00 -0.08 6.15
CA GLY A 52 5.56 0.42 4.86
C GLY A 52 6.71 0.51 3.88
N ALA A 53 6.37 0.81 2.64
CA ALA A 53 7.32 0.95 1.55
C ALA A 53 8.36 2.05 1.82
N GLY A 54 9.49 1.97 1.11
CA GLY A 54 10.57 2.97 1.21
C GLY A 54 10.27 4.26 0.46
N ALA A 55 9.25 4.28 -0.38
CA ALA A 55 8.80 5.40 -1.19
C ALA A 55 7.35 5.15 -1.65
N GLU A 56 6.72 6.21 -2.18
CA GLU A 56 5.52 6.08 -3.00
C GLU A 56 5.89 5.52 -4.39
N ASP A 57 4.93 4.90 -5.03
CA ASP A 57 5.06 4.37 -6.38
C ASP A 57 3.92 4.90 -7.28
N ILE A 58 4.07 4.76 -8.59
CA ILE A 58 3.19 5.34 -9.61
C ILE A 58 2.34 4.23 -10.25
N GLY A 59 1.12 4.55 -10.65
CA GLY A 59 0.28 3.67 -11.47
C GLY A 59 -1.12 3.42 -10.91
N GLY A 60 -1.46 4.10 -9.82
CA GLY A 60 -2.80 4.11 -9.24
C GLY A 60 -3.34 2.73 -8.89
N ILE A 61 -4.66 2.58 -9.00
CA ILE A 61 -5.37 1.36 -8.59
C ILE A 61 -5.01 0.13 -9.43
N GLU A 62 -4.70 0.30 -10.72
CA GLU A 62 -4.35 -0.81 -11.61
C GLU A 62 -3.01 -1.44 -11.24
N ALA A 63 -2.03 -0.63 -10.82
CA ALA A 63 -0.77 -1.13 -10.29
C ALA A 63 -1.00 -1.96 -9.02
N VAL A 64 -1.78 -1.44 -8.08
CA VAL A 64 -2.11 -2.12 -6.81
C VAL A 64 -2.83 -3.46 -7.05
N ARG A 65 -3.77 -3.52 -8.00
CA ARG A 65 -4.48 -4.77 -8.34
C ARG A 65 -3.52 -5.86 -8.82
N ARG A 66 -2.52 -5.48 -9.62
CA ARG A 66 -1.51 -6.40 -10.18
C ARG A 66 -0.36 -6.73 -9.21
N TYR A 67 -0.16 -5.92 -8.18
CA TYR A 67 0.91 -6.11 -7.21
C TYR A 67 0.69 -7.37 -6.37
N LEU A 68 1.61 -8.33 -6.40
CA LEU A 68 1.49 -9.63 -5.70
C LEU A 68 0.13 -10.31 -5.99
N PRO A 69 -0.06 -10.82 -7.22
CA PRO A 69 -1.36 -11.35 -7.69
C PRO A 69 -1.85 -12.58 -6.92
N GLU A 70 -0.98 -13.26 -6.19
CA GLU A 70 -1.33 -14.36 -5.29
C GLU A 70 -2.07 -13.89 -4.03
N GLN A 71 -2.01 -12.60 -3.71
CA GLN A 71 -2.80 -12.03 -2.62
C GLN A 71 -4.19 -11.62 -3.07
N ARG A 72 -5.18 -11.96 -2.24
CA ARG A 72 -6.57 -11.65 -2.50
C ARG A 72 -6.90 -10.25 -2.02
N ILE A 73 -7.56 -9.48 -2.87
CA ILE A 73 -8.19 -8.21 -2.46
C ILE A 73 -9.40 -8.55 -1.58
N VAL A 74 -9.37 -8.13 -0.33
CA VAL A 74 -10.46 -8.33 0.65
C VAL A 74 -11.27 -7.05 0.88
N TYR A 75 -10.75 -5.90 0.45
CA TYR A 75 -11.45 -4.62 0.48
C TYR A 75 -10.93 -3.69 -0.63
N GLU A 76 -11.85 -2.97 -1.27
CA GLU A 76 -11.56 -1.92 -2.25
C GLU A 76 -12.67 -0.85 -2.18
N ARG A 77 -12.29 0.41 -1.94
CA ARG A 77 -13.17 1.60 -1.99
C ARG A 77 -12.41 2.75 -2.61
#